data_AF-A0A516GCF0-F1
#
_entry.id   AF-A0A516GCF0-F1
#
_cell.length_a   1.000
_cell.length_b   1.000
_cell.length_c   1.000
_cell.angle_alpha   90.00
_cell.angle_beta   90.00
_cell.angle_gamma   90.00
#
_symmetry.space_group_name_H-M   'P 1'
#
loop_
_entity.id
_entity.type
_entity.pdbx_description
1 polymer ?
#
loop_
_entity_poly.entity_id
_entity_poly.type
_entity_poly.pdbx_seq_one_letter_code
_entity_poly.pdbx_strand_id
1 'polypeptide(L)'
;MSTPPPDAAWAPPAAVMTVCRGLGWLLLLTLLAAQVWGLYLLTPGAGEPYFQGQDKVAHALLFGVPTTLAFLLGARLVVLGILLHAVVSEPLQGLLTTTRTADVWDLVADVVGIGLAVALVLVLRARRPAAVRPADAAVPAAAGSRR
;
A
#
# COMPACT_ATOMS: atom_id res chain seq x y z
N MET A 1 19.57 -40.40 16.38
CA MET A 1 18.73 -39.18 16.41
C MET A 1 19.25 -38.24 15.34
N SER A 2 18.58 -38.15 14.21
CA SER A 2 19.00 -37.30 13.08
C SER A 2 18.50 -35.88 13.33
N THR A 3 19.41 -34.92 13.47
CA THR A 3 19.07 -33.49 13.55
C THR A 3 18.44 -33.04 12.22
N PRO A 4 17.32 -32.30 12.23
CA PRO A 4 16.78 -31.73 11.00
C PRO A 4 17.80 -30.76 10.39
N PRO A 5 17.81 -30.59 9.05
CA PRO A 5 18.77 -29.74 8.38
C PRO A 5 18.56 -28.26 8.76
N PRO A 6 19.66 -27.48 8.90
CA PRO A 6 19.65 -26.12 9.47
C PRO A 6 19.03 -25.03 8.56
N ASP A 7 18.46 -25.40 7.41
CA ASP A 7 18.03 -24.51 6.34
C ASP A 7 16.55 -24.63 5.98
N ALA A 8 15.75 -25.38 6.75
CA ALA A 8 14.29 -25.35 6.64
C ALA A 8 13.77 -24.00 7.15
N ALA A 9 13.93 -22.96 6.33
CA ALA A 9 13.36 -21.64 6.53
C ALA A 9 11.88 -21.81 6.87
N TRP A 10 11.51 -21.45 8.10
CA TRP A 10 10.14 -21.54 8.58
C TRP A 10 9.20 -20.86 7.58
N ALA A 11 8.43 -21.65 6.84
CA ALA A 11 7.31 -21.16 6.06
C ALA A 11 6.11 -21.05 7.02
N PRO A 12 5.49 -19.87 7.16
CA PRO A 12 4.31 -19.74 8.01
C PRO A 12 3.22 -20.71 7.52
N PRO A 13 2.45 -21.34 8.42
CA PRO A 13 1.32 -22.18 8.03
C PRO A 13 0.37 -21.42 7.11
N ALA A 14 -0.22 -22.09 6.12
CA ALA A 14 -1.17 -21.46 5.19
C ALA A 14 -2.31 -20.71 5.91
N ALA A 15 -2.72 -21.19 7.08
CA ALA A 15 -3.70 -20.51 7.94
C ALA A 15 -3.27 -19.10 8.36
N VAL A 16 -1.99 -18.91 8.70
CA VAL A 16 -1.44 -17.59 9.08
C VAL A 16 -1.48 -16.63 7.90
N MET A 17 -1.12 -17.09 6.69
CA MET A 17 -1.20 -16.27 5.49
C MET A 17 -2.65 -15.85 5.16
N THR A 18 -3.62 -16.75 5.34
CA THR A 18 -5.04 -16.45 5.15
C THR A 18 -5.54 -15.42 6.15
N VAL A 19 -5.20 -15.56 7.43
CA VAL A 19 -5.58 -14.60 8.48
C VAL A 19 -4.96 -13.23 8.22
N CYS A 20 -3.66 -13.15 7.95
CA CYS A 20 -2.99 -11.89 7.63
C CYS A 20 -3.61 -11.20 6.41
N ARG A 21 -3.95 -11.97 5.37
CA ARG A 21 -4.61 -11.43 4.19
C ARG A 21 -6.02 -10.93 4.50
N GLY A 22 -6.78 -11.65 5.32
CA GLY A 22 -8.11 -11.23 5.79
C GLY A 22 -8.07 -9.94 6.61
N LEU A 23 -7.12 -9.84 7.56
CA LEU A 23 -6.89 -8.62 8.33
C LEU A 23 -6.47 -7.44 7.44
N GLY A 24 -5.65 -7.69 6.42
CA GLY A 24 -5.28 -6.67 5.44
C GLY A 24 -6.48 -6.14 4.66
N TRP A 25 -7.41 -7.00 4.24
CA TRP A 25 -8.65 -6.58 3.60
C TRP A 25 -9.57 -5.81 4.54
N LEU A 26 -9.72 -6.27 5.79
CA LEU A 26 -10.49 -5.54 6.80
C LEU A 26 -9.94 -4.13 7.02
N LEU A 27 -8.61 -4.01 7.18
CA LEU A 27 -7.95 -2.73 7.33
C LEU A 27 -8.16 -1.84 6.10
N LEU A 28 -8.06 -2.40 4.89
CA LEU A 28 -8.31 -1.65 3.66
C LEU A 28 -9.74 -1.11 3.61
N LEU A 29 -10.74 -1.94 3.92
CA LEU A 29 -12.14 -1.51 3.97
C LEU A 29 -12.35 -0.40 5.00
N THR A 30 -11.74 -0.52 6.18
CA THR A 30 -11.78 0.52 7.21
C THR A 30 -11.14 1.83 6.72
N LEU A 31 -10.01 1.78 6.03
CA LEU A 31 -9.36 2.96 5.47
C LEU A 31 -10.21 3.62 4.39
N LEU A 32 -10.86 2.84 3.52
CA LEU A 32 -11.76 3.37 2.50
C LEU A 32 -13.01 4.00 3.13
N ALA A 33 -13.56 3.40 4.18
CA ALA A 33 -14.67 3.97 4.94
C ALA A 33 -14.25 5.28 5.64
N ALA A 34 -13.05 5.31 6.25
CA ALA A 34 -12.48 6.51 6.85
C ALA A 34 -12.22 7.61 5.82
N GLN A 35 -11.80 7.25 4.60
CA GLN A 35 -11.65 8.18 3.48
C GLN A 35 -12.99 8.84 3.12
N VAL A 36 -14.05 8.05 2.91
CA VAL A 36 -15.40 8.57 2.62
C VAL A 36 -15.90 9.45 3.77
N TRP A 37 -15.74 8.99 5.02
CA TRP A 37 -16.12 9.75 6.20
C TRP A 37 -15.40 11.11 6.28
N GLY A 38 -14.08 11.11 6.10
CA GLY A 38 -13.24 12.31 6.20
C GLY A 38 -13.53 13.35 5.13
N LEU A 39 -13.82 12.93 3.89
CA LEU A 39 -14.07 13.84 2.76
C LEU A 39 -15.49 14.42 2.77
N TYR A 40 -16.49 13.60 3.09
CA TYR A 40 -17.90 13.98 2.85
C TYR A 40 -18.71 14.27 4.10
N LEU A 41 -18.33 13.69 5.25
CA LEU A 41 -19.15 13.75 6.47
C LEU A 41 -18.46 14.54 7.60
N LEU A 42 -17.13 14.55 7.61
CA LEU A 42 -16.38 15.27 8.62
C LEU A 42 -16.29 16.76 8.27
N THR A 43 -17.00 17.58 9.03
CA THR A 43 -16.86 19.03 9.00
C THR A 43 -15.48 19.43 9.53
N PRO A 44 -14.71 20.25 8.79
CA PRO A 44 -13.46 20.82 9.29
C PRO A 44 -13.68 21.53 10.64
N GLY A 45 -12.78 21.29 11.59
CA GLY A 45 -12.80 22.04 12.85
C GLY A 45 -12.51 23.52 12.62
N ALA A 46 -13.04 24.39 13.47
CA ALA A 46 -12.82 25.85 13.40
C ALA A 46 -11.40 26.29 13.83
N GLY A 47 -10.48 25.35 14.02
CA GLY A 47 -9.10 25.65 14.42
C GLY A 47 -8.23 25.95 13.21
N GLU A 48 -7.22 26.81 13.42
CA GLU A 48 -6.20 27.06 12.41
C GLU A 48 -5.36 25.78 12.13
N PRO A 49 -4.88 25.59 10.90
CA PRO A 49 -3.93 24.52 10.59
C PRO A 49 -2.68 24.62 11.48
N TYR A 50 -2.13 23.48 11.88
CA TYR A 50 -0.87 23.41 12.62
C TYR A 50 0.32 23.89 11.78
N PHE A 51 0.25 23.76 10.45
CA PHE A 51 1.25 24.23 9.49
C PHE A 51 0.65 24.48 8.11
N GLN A 52 1.34 25.24 7.27
CA GLN A 52 0.91 25.54 5.90
C GLN A 52 0.88 24.26 5.04
N GLY A 53 -0.28 23.98 4.42
CA GLY A 53 -0.45 22.80 3.56
C GLY A 53 -0.80 21.51 4.31
N GLN A 54 -1.12 21.56 5.61
CA GLN A 54 -1.60 20.40 6.38
C GLN A 54 -2.71 19.62 5.68
N ASP A 55 -3.68 20.34 5.11
CA ASP A 55 -4.81 19.77 4.38
C ASP A 55 -4.34 18.93 3.17
N LYS A 56 -3.34 19.42 2.44
CA LYS A 56 -2.75 18.70 1.29
C LYS A 56 -2.00 17.44 1.72
N VAL A 57 -1.33 17.49 2.87
CA VAL A 57 -0.70 16.30 3.47
C VAL A 57 -1.76 15.29 3.88
N ALA A 58 -2.87 15.74 4.47
CA ALA A 58 -3.99 14.86 4.85
C ALA A 58 -4.58 14.17 3.61
N HIS A 59 -4.84 14.90 2.54
CA HIS A 59 -5.29 14.39 1.24
C HIS A 59 -4.34 13.33 0.66
N ALA A 60 -3.05 13.67 0.54
CA ALA A 60 -2.03 12.74 0.05
C ALA A 60 -1.97 11.43 0.86
N LEU A 61 -2.11 11.50 2.20
CA LEU A 61 -2.15 10.33 3.07
C LEU A 61 -3.45 9.53 2.92
N LEU A 62 -4.59 10.23 2.84
CA LEU A 62 -5.92 9.63 2.74
C LEU A 62 -6.07 8.78 1.48
N PHE A 63 -5.36 9.11 0.40
CA PHE A 63 -5.32 8.31 -0.83
C PHE A 63 -4.10 7.39 -0.93
N GLY A 64 -2.92 7.82 -0.47
CA GLY A 64 -1.68 7.07 -0.58
C GLY A 64 -1.62 5.83 0.33
N VAL A 65 -2.11 5.92 1.57
CA VAL A 65 -2.11 4.79 2.51
C VAL A 65 -2.98 3.62 2.04
N PRO A 66 -4.28 3.80 1.71
CA PRO A 66 -5.09 2.70 1.18
C PRO A 66 -4.57 2.18 -0.16
N THR A 67 -3.99 3.05 -1.01
CA THR A 67 -3.34 2.61 -2.26
C THR A 67 -2.18 1.66 -1.99
N THR A 68 -1.31 1.99 -1.03
CA THR A 68 -0.18 1.14 -0.64
C THR A 68 -0.70 -0.25 -0.22
N LEU A 69 -1.70 -0.29 0.66
CA LEU A 69 -2.27 -1.55 1.16
C LEU A 69 -2.96 -2.36 0.05
N ALA A 70 -3.73 -1.72 -0.82
CA ALA A 70 -4.35 -2.37 -1.98
C ALA A 70 -3.31 -3.00 -2.91
N PHE A 71 -2.19 -2.30 -3.16
CA PHE A 71 -1.10 -2.82 -4.00
C PHE A 71 -0.38 -4.01 -3.36
N LEU A 72 -0.19 -3.99 -2.03
CA LEU A 72 0.37 -5.10 -1.25
C LEU A 72 -0.55 -6.32 -1.27
N LEU A 73 -1.88 -6.13 -1.26
CA LEU A 73 -2.87 -7.21 -1.37
C LEU A 73 -3.04 -7.74 -2.80
N GLY A 74 -2.49 -7.04 -3.81
CA GLY A 74 -2.62 -7.38 -5.22
C GLY A 74 -3.95 -6.89 -5.85
N ALA A 75 -4.64 -5.96 -5.21
CA ALA A 75 -5.96 -5.48 -5.59
C ALA A 75 -5.90 -4.32 -6.59
N ARG A 76 -5.44 -4.60 -7.82
CA ARG A 76 -5.24 -3.57 -8.87
C ARG A 76 -6.51 -2.77 -9.20
N LEU A 77 -7.67 -3.42 -9.23
CA LEU A 77 -8.95 -2.75 -9.48
C LEU A 77 -9.32 -1.76 -8.36
N VAL A 78 -8.95 -2.06 -7.11
CA VAL A 78 -9.17 -1.13 -5.99
C VAL A 78 -8.27 0.10 -6.15
N VAL A 79 -7.02 -0.07 -6.59
CA VAL A 79 -6.13 1.06 -6.88
C VAL A 79 -6.72 1.96 -7.98
N LEU A 80 -7.27 1.37 -9.04
CA LEU A 80 -7.97 2.14 -10.08
C LEU A 80 -9.20 2.85 -9.54
N GLY A 81 -9.97 2.20 -8.66
CA GLY A 81 -11.11 2.82 -7.96
C GLY A 81 -10.71 3.99 -7.08
N ILE A 82 -9.60 3.87 -6.33
CA ILE A 82 -9.04 4.95 -5.51
C ILE A 82 -8.59 6.13 -6.38
N LEU A 83 -7.93 5.86 -7.51
CA LEU A 83 -7.53 6.89 -8.47
C LEU A 83 -8.74 7.60 -9.09
N LEU A 84 -9.78 6.84 -9.47
CA LEU A 84 -11.02 7.44 -9.94
C LEU A 84 -11.66 8.31 -8.85
N HIS A 85 -11.71 7.80 -7.61
CA HIS A 85 -12.22 8.55 -6.47
C HIS A 85 -11.47 9.86 -6.24
N ALA A 86 -10.14 9.88 -6.37
CA ALA A 86 -9.32 11.09 -6.27
C ALA A 86 -9.69 12.15 -7.31
N VAL A 87 -10.05 11.73 -8.54
CA VAL A 87 -10.44 12.66 -9.61
C VAL A 87 -11.84 13.22 -9.39
N VAL A 88 -12.76 12.42 -8.85
CA VAL A 88 -14.16 12.82 -8.67
C VAL A 88 -14.48 13.39 -7.30
N SER A 89 -13.60 13.20 -6.30
CA SER A 89 -13.81 13.64 -4.92
C SER A 89 -14.01 15.15 -4.85
N GLU A 90 -13.24 15.92 -5.62
CA GLU A 90 -13.27 17.38 -5.56
C GLU A 90 -14.58 17.98 -6.13
N PRO A 91 -15.02 17.60 -7.34
CA PRO A 91 -16.35 17.98 -7.80
C PRO A 91 -17.47 17.51 -6.87
N LEU A 92 -17.37 16.30 -6.32
CA LEU A 92 -18.39 15.77 -5.41
C LEU A 92 -18.43 16.55 -4.10
N GLN A 93 -17.29 16.93 -3.52
CA GLN A 93 -17.26 17.76 -2.32
C GLN A 93 -17.91 19.12 -2.55
N GLY A 94 -17.58 19.78 -3.68
CA GLY A 94 -18.20 21.06 -4.04
C GLY A 94 -19.71 20.98 -4.30
N LEU A 95 -20.23 19.80 -4.68
CA LEU A 95 -21.66 19.58 -4.93
C LEU A 95 -22.45 19.08 -3.71
N LEU A 96 -21.81 18.27 -2.86
CA LEU A 96 -22.48 17.53 -1.77
C LEU A 96 -22.25 18.16 -0.40
N THR A 97 -21.24 19.01 -0.25
CA THR A 97 -20.91 19.62 1.04
C THR A 97 -21.06 21.13 0.97
N THR A 98 -21.45 21.74 2.08
CA THR A 98 -21.55 23.21 2.22
C THR A 98 -20.36 23.80 3.00
N THR A 99 -19.51 22.93 3.55
CA THR A 99 -18.38 23.29 4.43
C THR A 99 -17.02 23.10 3.78
N ARG A 100 -16.98 22.57 2.54
CA ARG A 100 -15.76 22.45 1.74
C ARG A 100 -15.86 23.30 0.47
N THR A 101 -14.71 23.76 0.01
CA THR A 101 -14.55 24.48 -1.25
C THR A 101 -13.68 23.66 -2.18
N ALA A 102 -14.09 23.51 -3.44
CA ALA A 102 -13.31 22.80 -4.43
C ALA A 102 -11.95 23.49 -4.66
N ASP A 103 -10.86 22.75 -4.48
CA ASP A 103 -9.48 23.18 -4.67
C ASP A 103 -8.72 22.18 -5.56
N VAL A 104 -8.24 22.66 -6.70
CA VAL A 104 -7.46 21.85 -7.64
C VAL A 104 -6.17 21.30 -7.01
N TRP A 105 -5.65 21.94 -5.96
CA TRP A 105 -4.46 21.45 -5.27
C TRP A 105 -4.73 20.22 -4.40
N ASP A 106 -5.98 19.96 -4.00
CA ASP A 106 -6.35 18.70 -3.34
C ASP A 106 -6.32 17.53 -4.31
N LEU A 107 -6.85 17.71 -5.52
CA LEU A 107 -6.70 16.74 -6.60
C LEU A 107 -5.22 16.42 -6.88
N VAL A 108 -4.37 17.46 -6.95
CA VAL A 108 -2.92 17.27 -7.15
C VAL A 108 -2.32 16.48 -5.98
N ALA A 109 -2.67 16.82 -4.74
CA ALA A 109 -2.19 16.13 -3.55
C ALA A 109 -2.60 14.64 -3.52
N ASP A 110 -3.85 14.35 -3.87
CA ASP A 110 -4.37 12.98 -3.94
C ASP A 110 -3.60 12.13 -4.97
N VAL A 111 -3.43 12.66 -6.18
CA VAL A 111 -2.71 11.98 -7.27
C VAL A 111 -1.23 11.79 -6.91
N VAL A 112 -0.59 12.79 -6.29
CA VAL A 112 0.79 12.67 -5.80
C VAL A 112 0.90 11.59 -4.72
N GLY A 113 -0.03 11.55 -3.76
CA GLY A 113 -0.08 10.51 -2.72
C GLY A 113 -0.19 9.10 -3.30
N ILE A 114 -1.05 8.91 -4.30
CA ILE A 114 -1.19 7.65 -5.05
C ILE A 114 0.12 7.30 -5.78
N GLY A 115 0.71 8.26 -6.48
CA GLY A 115 1.96 8.07 -7.22
C GLY A 115 3.13 7.67 -6.31
N LEU A 116 3.28 8.34 -5.17
CA LEU A 116 4.29 8.02 -4.17
C LEU A 116 4.09 6.63 -3.56
N ALA A 117 2.85 6.25 -3.26
CA ALA A 117 2.51 4.92 -2.77
C ALA A 117 2.93 3.82 -3.76
N VAL A 118 2.59 4.00 -5.04
CA VAL A 118 2.97 3.06 -6.10
C VAL A 118 4.49 2.99 -6.25
N ALA A 119 5.17 4.15 -6.33
CA ALA A 119 6.62 4.21 -6.45
C ALA A 119 7.32 3.51 -5.28
N LEU A 120 6.88 3.76 -4.04
CA LEU A 120 7.41 3.11 -2.84
C LEU A 120 7.31 1.59 -2.93
N VAL A 121 6.15 1.05 -3.28
CA VAL A 121 5.96 -0.40 -3.37
C VAL A 121 6.80 -1.01 -4.49
N LEU A 122 6.93 -0.33 -5.63
CA LEU A 122 7.79 -0.80 -6.73
C LEU A 122 9.26 -0.81 -6.34
N VAL A 123 9.77 0.24 -5.70
CA VAL A 123 11.14 0.32 -5.19
C VAL A 123 11.39 -0.81 -4.18
N LEU A 124 10.51 -1.00 -3.20
CA LEU A 124 10.66 -2.04 -2.19
C LEU A 124 10.66 -3.46 -2.80
N ARG A 125 9.89 -3.69 -3.88
CA ARG A 125 9.91 -4.97 -4.61
C ARG A 125 11.19 -5.16 -5.41
N ALA A 126 11.70 -4.11 -6.05
CA ALA A 126 12.94 -4.16 -6.82
C ALA A 126 14.19 -4.38 -5.95
N ARG A 127 14.15 -3.99 -4.67
CA ARG A 127 15.23 -4.19 -3.70
C ARG A 127 15.25 -5.58 -3.07
N ARG A 128 14.28 -6.45 -3.35
CA ARG A 128 14.29 -7.82 -2.82
C ARG A 128 15.44 -8.59 -3.50
N PRO A 129 16.44 -9.11 -2.75
CA PRO A 129 17.50 -9.90 -3.35
C PRO A 129 16.86 -11.07 -4.09
N ALA A 130 17.29 -11.30 -5.33
CA ALA A 130 16.92 -12.50 -6.05
C ALA A 130 17.32 -13.68 -5.16
N ALA A 131 16.35 -14.48 -4.72
CA ALA A 131 16.64 -15.70 -4.00
C ALA A 131 17.66 -16.47 -4.86
N VAL A 132 18.84 -16.75 -4.29
CA VAL A 132 19.88 -17.53 -4.98
C VAL A 132 19.21 -18.79 -5.47
N ARG A 133 19.15 -18.96 -6.80
CA ARG A 133 18.47 -20.09 -7.41
C ARG A 133 19.23 -21.34 -6.94
N PRO A 134 18.58 -22.34 -6.34
CA PRO A 134 19.27 -23.53 -5.80
C PRO A 134 20.11 -24.29 -6.84
N ALA A 135 19.90 -24.02 -8.13
CA ALA A 135 20.68 -24.58 -9.23
C ALA A 135 22.14 -24.11 -9.27
N ASP A 136 22.48 -22.95 -8.68
CA ASP A 136 23.86 -22.43 -8.68
C ASP A 136 24.69 -22.92 -7.47
N ALA A 137 24.05 -23.58 -6.50
CA ALA A 137 24.70 -24.12 -5.30
C ALA A 137 25.16 -25.58 -5.47
N ALA A 138 24.77 -26.25 -6.55
CA ALA A 138 25.20 -27.61 -6.85
C ALA A 138 26.18 -27.60 -8.03
N VAL A 139 27.39 -28.11 -7.79
CA VAL A 139 28.53 -28.35 -8.71
C VAL A 139 29.62 -27.28 -8.61
N PRO A 140 30.71 -27.60 -7.88
CA PRO A 140 31.89 -28.10 -8.57
C PRO A 140 32.08 -29.60 -8.39
N ALA A 141 32.25 -30.26 -9.52
CA ALA A 141 32.51 -31.66 -9.66
C ALA A 141 33.75 -32.09 -8.87
N ALA A 142 33.67 -33.27 -8.26
CA ALA A 142 34.81 -34.04 -7.78
C ALA A 142 35.78 -34.28 -8.96
N ALA A 143 36.79 -33.43 -9.09
CA ALA A 143 37.92 -33.66 -9.97
C ALA A 143 38.85 -34.69 -9.31
N GLY A 144 38.60 -35.96 -9.68
CA GLY A 144 39.60 -37.00 -9.95
C GLY A 144 40.76 -37.17 -8.96
N SER A 145 40.60 -38.10 -8.02
CA SER A 145 41.70 -38.99 -7.63
C SER A 145 41.46 -40.38 -8.21
N ARG A 146 42.14 -40.68 -9.33
CA ARG A 146 42.44 -42.07 -9.69
C ARG A 146 43.85 -42.14 -10.28
N ARG A 147 44.73 -42.68 -9.43
CA ARG A 147 45.97 -43.42 -9.67
C ARG A 147 47.19 -42.63 -10.10
#